data_AF-A0A353N659-F1
#
_entry.id   AF-A0A353N659-F1
#
_cell.length_a   1.000
_cell.length_b   1.000
_cell.length_c   1.000
_cell.angle_alpha   90.00
_cell.angle_beta   90.00
_cell.angle_gamma   90.00
#
_symmetry.space_group_name_H-M   'P 1'
#
loop_
_entity.id
_entity.type
_entity.pdbx_description
1 polymer ?
#
loop_
_entity_poly.entity_id
_entity_poly.type
_entity_poly.pdbx_seq_one_letter_code
_entity_poly.pdbx_strand_id
1 'polypeptide(L)'
;MRKIFEKTHPSIKVKIETIGYGDYFTVMQTRIAGGNVPDAFELNYENFATYAKKGTLLPLDELITKGKFDTVVINENALHAFKANNLQYGLPFSFSNVILIYNKELFDKAGIAYPT
;
A
#
# COMPACT_ATOMS: atom_id res chain seq x y z
N MET A 1 15.75 3.52 5.03
CA MET A 1 15.54 2.06 4.83
C MET A 1 16.37 1.48 3.67
N ARG A 2 16.29 2.01 2.43
CA ARG A 2 17.09 1.53 1.28
C ARG A 2 18.57 1.24 1.58
N LYS A 3 19.30 2.25 2.06
CA LYS A 3 20.76 2.13 2.34
C LYS A 3 21.09 1.00 3.33
N ILE A 4 20.21 0.74 4.30
CA ILE A 4 20.41 -0.32 5.30
C ILE A 4 20.20 -1.69 4.64
N PHE A 5 19.12 -1.84 3.85
CA PHE A 5 18.83 -3.06 3.11
C PHE A 5 19.95 -3.42 2.12
N GLU A 6 20.44 -2.46 1.34
CA GLU A 6 21.54 -2.67 0.38
C GLU A 6 22.87 -2.97 1.07
N LYS A 7 23.08 -2.51 2.31
CA LYS A 7 24.27 -2.84 3.10
C LYS A 7 24.25 -4.30 3.55
N THR A 8 23.08 -4.84 3.91
CA THR A 8 22.94 -6.24 4.33
C THR A 8 22.75 -7.20 3.15
N HIS A 9 22.36 -6.70 1.97
CA HIS A 9 22.17 -7.45 0.73
C HIS A 9 22.96 -6.80 -0.42
N PRO A 10 24.30 -6.92 -0.42
CA PRO A 10 25.16 -6.14 -1.33
C PRO A 10 24.97 -6.43 -2.82
N SER A 11 24.45 -7.62 -3.16
CA SER A 11 24.10 -8.02 -4.53
C SER A 11 22.79 -7.41 -5.04
N ILE A 12 21.96 -6.82 -4.17
CA ILE A 12 20.67 -6.23 -4.53
C ILE A 12 20.80 -4.71 -4.56
N LYS A 13 20.33 -4.10 -5.65
CA LYS A 13 20.20 -2.64 -5.79
C LYS A 13 18.73 -2.27 -5.93
N VAL A 14 18.29 -1.32 -5.12
CA VAL A 14 16.89 -0.89 -5.09
C VAL A 14 16.76 0.45 -5.80
N LYS A 15 16.10 0.44 -6.96
CA LYS A 15 15.72 1.67 -7.68
C LYS A 15 14.35 2.13 -7.16
N ILE A 16 14.31 3.31 -6.55
CA ILE A 16 13.05 3.92 -6.12
C ILE A 16 12.60 4.90 -7.19
N GLU A 17 11.37 4.74 -7.66
CA GLU A 17 10.70 5.69 -8.55
C GLU A 17 9.49 6.27 -7.82
N THR A 18 9.33 7.58 -7.89
CA THR A 18 8.20 8.28 -7.27
C THR A 18 7.37 8.93 -8.36
N ILE A 19 6.06 8.70 -8.30
CA ILE A 19 5.07 9.30 -9.21
C ILE A 19 4.09 10.07 -8.32
N GLY A 20 3.66 11.25 -8.75
CA GLY A 20 2.65 12.02 -8.03
C GLY A 20 1.34 11.23 -7.93
N TYR A 21 0.65 11.32 -6.80
CA TYR A 21 -0.56 10.51 -6.55
C TYR A 21 -1.62 10.65 -7.65
N GLY A 22 -1.82 11.86 -8.18
CA GLY A 22 -2.79 12.12 -9.25
C GLY A 22 -2.53 11.34 -10.55
N ASP A 23 -1.27 11.01 -10.83
CA ASP A 23 -0.86 10.31 -12.06
C ASP A 23 -0.55 8.82 -11.81
N TYR A 24 -0.35 8.43 -10.55
CA TYR A 24 0.20 7.14 -10.16
C TYR A 24 -0.52 5.96 -10.80
N PHE A 25 -1.84 5.86 -10.62
CA PHE A 25 -2.61 4.71 -11.11
C PHE A 25 -2.74 4.69 -12.64
N THR A 26 -2.79 5.84 -13.29
CA THR A 26 -2.77 5.94 -14.76
C THR A 26 -1.45 5.39 -15.30
N VAL A 27 -0.31 5.84 -14.76
CA VAL A 27 1.02 5.36 -15.16
C VAL A 27 1.15 3.87 -14.88
N MET A 28 0.67 3.38 -13.74
CA MET A 28 0.72 1.96 -13.39
C MET A 28 -0.11 1.09 -14.35
N GLN A 29 -1.30 1.54 -14.77
CA GLN A 29 -2.10 0.83 -15.76
C GLN A 29 -1.39 0.75 -17.12
N THR A 30 -0.77 1.84 -17.57
CA THR A 30 0.04 1.83 -18.81
C THR A 30 1.24 0.90 -18.69
N ARG A 31 1.95 0.91 -17.56
CA ARG A 31 3.09 0.02 -17.30
C ARG A 31 2.69 -1.46 -17.31
N ILE A 32 1.53 -1.79 -16.71
CA ILE A 32 0.97 -3.15 -16.74
C ILE A 32 0.63 -3.57 -18.18
N ALA A 33 -0.08 -2.72 -18.92
CA ALA A 33 -0.44 -3.02 -20.30
C ALA A 33 0.80 -3.17 -21.21
N GLY A 34 1.85 -2.40 -20.97
CA GLY A 34 3.11 -2.43 -21.70
C GLY A 34 4.13 -3.48 -21.21
N GLY A 35 3.81 -4.27 -20.17
CA GLY A 35 4.72 -5.26 -19.61
C GLY A 35 5.97 -4.67 -18.93
N ASN A 36 5.94 -3.41 -18.51
CA ASN A 36 7.05 -2.69 -17.87
C ASN A 36 6.69 -2.28 -16.43
N VAL A 37 6.20 -3.24 -15.65
CA VAL A 37 5.79 -3.06 -14.25
C VAL A 37 7.01 -3.15 -13.33
N PRO A 38 7.11 -2.34 -12.27
CA PRO A 38 8.12 -2.54 -11.23
C PRO A 38 7.97 -3.92 -10.54
N ASP A 39 9.06 -4.45 -10.00
CA ASP A 39 9.05 -5.72 -9.24
C ASP A 39 8.18 -5.65 -7.98
N ALA A 40 8.12 -4.47 -7.36
CA ALA A 40 7.26 -4.15 -6.23
C ALA A 40 6.75 -2.71 -6.39
N PHE A 41 5.47 -2.49 -6.05
CA PHE A 41 4.84 -1.17 -6.16
C PHE A 41 3.79 -0.99 -5.07
N GLU A 42 3.48 0.26 -4.77
CA GLU A 42 2.45 0.62 -3.81
C GLU A 42 1.05 0.46 -4.41
N LEU A 43 0.11 -0.03 -3.62
CA LEU A 43 -1.29 -0.16 -4.01
C LEU A 43 -2.14 0.24 -2.81
N ASN A 44 -3.02 1.20 -3.02
CA ASN A 44 -4.00 1.54 -1.99
C ASN A 44 -5.17 0.54 -2.01
N TYR A 45 -5.94 0.55 -0.93
CA TYR A 45 -7.06 -0.37 -0.78
C TYR A 45 -8.14 -0.14 -1.85
N GLU A 46 -8.37 1.11 -2.24
CA GLU A 46 -9.41 1.50 -3.20
C GLU A 46 -9.17 0.93 -4.61
N ASN A 47 -7.90 0.81 -5.03
CA ASN A 47 -7.57 0.25 -6.34
C ASN A 47 -7.30 -1.26 -6.29
N PHE A 48 -7.01 -1.82 -5.11
CA PHE A 48 -6.60 -3.22 -4.94
C PHE A 48 -7.54 -4.21 -5.65
N ALA A 49 -8.85 -4.11 -5.39
CA ALA A 49 -9.82 -5.06 -5.92
C ALA A 49 -9.82 -5.12 -7.46
N THR A 50 -9.58 -3.98 -8.13
CA THR A 50 -9.49 -3.92 -9.59
C THR A 50 -8.26 -4.65 -10.11
N TYR A 51 -7.10 -4.47 -9.47
CA TYR A 51 -5.85 -5.11 -9.87
C TYR A 51 -5.90 -6.63 -9.61
N ALA A 52 -6.44 -7.04 -8.46
CA ALA A 52 -6.64 -8.45 -8.15
C ALA A 52 -7.57 -9.14 -9.16
N LYS A 53 -8.71 -8.50 -9.51
CA LYS A 53 -9.66 -9.03 -10.52
C LYS A 53 -9.05 -9.14 -11.92
N LYS A 54 -8.12 -8.25 -12.28
CA LYS A 54 -7.41 -8.28 -13.57
C LYS A 54 -6.31 -9.35 -13.61
N GLY A 55 -6.00 -10.02 -12.51
CA GLY A 55 -4.97 -11.05 -12.45
C GLY A 55 -3.55 -10.49 -12.61
N THR A 56 -3.33 -9.21 -12.29
CA THR A 56 -2.05 -8.51 -12.50
C THR A 56 -1.17 -8.53 -11.24
N LEU A 57 -1.57 -9.26 -10.20
CA LEU A 57 -0.88 -9.34 -8.91
C LEU A 57 -0.43 -10.78 -8.64
N LEU A 58 0.78 -10.92 -8.10
CA LEU A 58 1.32 -12.20 -7.66
C LEU A 58 0.76 -12.57 -6.28
N PRO A 59 0.20 -13.79 -6.08
CA PRO A 59 -0.09 -14.30 -4.74
C PRO A 59 1.20 -14.41 -3.91
N LEU A 60 1.17 -13.89 -2.69
CA LEU A 60 2.33 -13.77 -1.82
C LEU A 60 2.46 -14.91 -0.80
N ASP A 61 1.47 -15.79 -0.69
CA ASP A 61 1.40 -16.84 0.35
C ASP A 61 2.65 -17.73 0.40
N GLU A 62 3.15 -18.16 -0.77
CA GLU A 62 4.39 -18.94 -0.87
C GLU A 62 5.62 -18.13 -0.47
N LEU A 63 5.68 -16.85 -0.85
CA LEU A 63 6.78 -15.95 -0.51
C LEU A 63 6.81 -15.64 0.99
N ILE A 64 5.66 -15.45 1.61
CA ILE A 64 5.51 -15.25 3.06
C ILE A 64 6.05 -16.48 3.80
N THR A 65 5.61 -17.67 3.38
CA THR A 65 6.04 -18.95 3.99
C THR A 65 7.54 -19.17 3.82
N LYS A 66 8.05 -19.05 2.59
CA LYS A 66 9.48 -19.26 2.27
C LYS A 66 10.38 -18.22 2.95
N GLY A 67 9.93 -16.96 2.97
CA GLY A 67 10.61 -15.85 3.60
C GLY A 67 10.54 -15.87 5.13
N LYS A 68 9.73 -16.76 5.72
CA LYS A 68 9.44 -16.80 7.15
C LYS A 68 8.98 -15.43 7.68
N PHE A 69 8.21 -14.72 6.87
CA PHE A 69 7.70 -13.41 7.24
C PHE A 69 6.57 -13.59 8.26
N ASP A 70 6.75 -13.01 9.44
CA ASP A 70 5.75 -13.06 10.50
C ASP A 70 4.65 -12.03 10.23
N THR A 71 3.50 -12.49 9.74
CA THR A 71 2.34 -11.62 9.47
C THR A 71 1.61 -11.19 10.72
N VAL A 72 1.87 -11.80 11.89
CA VAL A 72 1.22 -11.44 13.17
C VAL A 72 1.59 -10.02 13.61
N VAL A 73 2.72 -9.50 13.11
CA VAL A 73 3.15 -8.11 13.36
C VAL A 73 2.27 -7.08 12.64
N ILE A 74 1.43 -7.51 11.70
CA ILE A 74 0.51 -6.66 10.92
C ILE A 74 -0.89 -6.77 11.53
N ASN A 75 -1.59 -5.64 11.65
CA ASN A 75 -3.00 -5.65 12.02
C ASN A 75 -3.81 -6.55 11.08
N GLU A 76 -4.58 -7.47 11.65
CA GLU A 76 -5.31 -8.51 10.91
C GLU A 76 -6.27 -7.93 9.86
N ASN A 77 -7.03 -6.87 10.22
CA ASN A 77 -7.96 -6.23 9.30
C ASN A 77 -7.23 -5.57 8.12
N ALA A 78 -6.10 -4.91 8.39
CA ALA A 78 -5.29 -4.32 7.34
C ALA A 78 -4.70 -5.40 6.42
N LEU A 79 -4.24 -6.52 6.96
CA LEU A 79 -3.73 -7.64 6.16
C LEU A 79 -4.84 -8.24 5.28
N HIS A 80 -6.01 -8.47 5.86
CA HIS A 80 -7.19 -9.00 5.15
C HIS A 80 -7.72 -8.07 4.07
N ALA A 81 -7.50 -6.76 4.19
CA ALA A 81 -7.87 -5.79 3.17
C ALA A 81 -7.21 -6.06 1.80
N PHE A 82 -6.08 -6.76 1.78
CA PHE A 82 -5.35 -7.11 0.55
C PHE A 82 -5.44 -8.61 0.18
N LYS A 83 -6.51 -9.28 0.63
CA LYS A 83 -6.86 -10.63 0.19
C LYS A 83 -7.93 -10.63 -0.90
N ALA A 84 -7.80 -11.54 -1.86
CA ALA A 84 -8.84 -11.84 -2.84
C ALA A 84 -8.87 -13.34 -3.10
N ASN A 85 -10.06 -13.95 -3.19
CA ASN A 85 -10.21 -15.41 -3.37
C ASN A 85 -9.37 -16.23 -2.38
N ASN A 86 -9.31 -15.79 -1.11
CA ASN A 86 -8.54 -16.39 -0.04
C ASN A 86 -7.00 -16.42 -0.22
N LEU A 87 -6.47 -15.65 -1.17
CA LEU A 87 -5.02 -15.48 -1.39
C LEU A 87 -4.57 -14.07 -0.98
N GLN A 88 -3.36 -13.96 -0.45
CA GLN A 88 -2.77 -12.68 -0.04
C GLN A 88 -2.02 -12.04 -1.21
N TYR A 89 -2.32 -10.80 -1.56
CA TYR A 89 -1.69 -10.12 -2.72
C TYR A 89 -0.90 -8.86 -2.36
N GLY A 90 -0.97 -8.41 -1.11
CA GLY A 90 -0.23 -7.25 -0.63
C GLY A 90 0.13 -7.37 0.84
N LEU A 91 1.22 -6.74 1.25
CA LEU A 91 1.61 -6.61 2.66
C LEU A 91 1.48 -5.13 3.07
N PRO A 92 0.55 -4.80 3.98
CA PRO A 92 0.41 -3.43 4.47
C PRO A 92 1.68 -2.97 5.20
N PHE A 93 2.31 -1.89 4.72
CA PHE A 93 3.44 -1.24 5.40
C PHE A 93 3.03 0.03 6.16
N SER A 94 1.90 0.60 5.79
CA SER A 94 1.29 1.76 6.43
C SER A 94 -0.23 1.62 6.36
N PHE A 95 -0.93 2.32 7.25
CA PHE A 95 -2.38 2.45 7.20
C PHE A 95 -2.75 3.90 7.48
N SER A 96 -3.84 4.35 6.88
CA SER A 96 -4.44 5.65 7.14
C SER A 96 -5.92 5.44 7.39
N ASN A 97 -6.46 6.10 8.41
CA ASN A 97 -7.90 6.21 8.61
C ASN A 97 -8.36 7.62 8.24
N VAL A 98 -9.61 7.75 7.82
CA VAL A 98 -10.23 9.05 7.58
C VAL A 98 -10.54 9.66 8.94
N ILE A 99 -10.01 10.86 9.19
CA ILE A 99 -10.31 11.66 10.39
C ILE A 99 -10.78 13.05 9.98
N LEU A 100 -11.59 13.67 10.83
CA LEU A 100 -11.96 15.08 10.68
C LEU A 100 -10.90 15.95 11.37
N ILE A 101 -10.20 16.77 10.59
CA ILE A 101 -9.35 17.84 11.11
C ILE A 101 -10.14 19.14 10.96
N TYR A 102 -10.31 19.87 12.06
CA TYR A 102 -11.06 21.13 12.06
C TYR A 102 -10.33 22.21 12.87
N ASN A 103 -10.59 23.48 12.52
CA ASN A 103 -10.04 24.64 13.23
C ASN A 103 -10.95 25.01 14.41
N LYS A 104 -10.48 24.77 15.64
CA LYS A 104 -11.23 25.07 16.87
C LYS A 104 -11.62 26.54 17.00
N GLU A 105 -10.76 27.48 16.59
CA GLU A 105 -11.06 28.92 16.70
C GLU A 105 -12.28 29.33 15.89
N LEU A 106 -12.55 28.66 14.75
CA LEU A 106 -13.74 28.94 13.95
C LEU A 106 -15.02 28.48 14.67
N PHE A 107 -14.95 27.37 15.40
CA PHE A 107 -16.06 26.87 16.20
C PHE A 107 -16.32 27.77 17.41
N ASP A 108 -15.27 28.21 18.10
CA ASP A 108 -15.36 29.13 19.23
C ASP A 108 -15.96 30.48 18.82
N LYS A 109 -15.51 31.05 17.69
CA LYS A 109 -16.05 32.30 17.13
C LYS A 109 -17.53 32.19 16.75
N ALA A 110 -17.95 31.02 16.29
CA ALA A 110 -19.34 30.75 15.93
C ALA A 110 -20.22 30.37 17.15
N GLY A 111 -19.63 30.13 18.33
CA GLY A 111 -20.36 29.75 19.54
C GLY A 111 -21.03 28.38 19.46
N ILE A 112 -20.48 27.46 18.67
CA ILE A 112 -21.03 26.10 18.47
C ILE A 112 -20.13 25.01 19.06
N ALA A 113 -20.73 23.87 19.40
CA ALA A 113 -20.00 22.72 19.93
C ALA A 113 -19.07 22.07 18.89
N TYR A 114 -17.98 21.47 19.36
CA TYR A 114 -17.03 20.76 18.50
C TYR A 114 -17.62 19.44 17.97
N PRO A 115 -17.22 18.99 16.76
CA PRO A 115 -17.63 17.69 16.23
C PRO A 115 -17.17 16.54 17.14
N THR A 116 -18.01 15.51 17.29
CA THR A 116 -17.74 14.26 18.02
C THR A 116 -17.74 13.06 17.09
#